data_AF-A0A8H7N1E0-F1
#
_entry.id   AF-A0A8H7N1E0-F1
#
_cell.length_a   1.000
_cell.length_b   1.000
_cell.length_c   1.000
_cell.angle_alpha   90.00
_cell.angle_beta   90.00
_cell.angle_gamma   90.00
#
_symmetry.space_group_name_H-M   'P 1'
#
loop_
_entity.id
_entity.type
_entity.pdbx_description
1 polymer ?
#
loop_
_entity_poly.entity_id
_entity_poly.type
_entity_poly.pdbx_seq_one_letter_code
_entity_poly.pdbx_strand_id
1 'polypeptide(L)'
;MPPGNSATSVSMWGDVVCIIGDVGLSSTQYPRLKLDSDSAFLRSISLGDVASGGFRSWIARYEERWMASNNLARVYPKLGHGITSRGLQRLKCCFLGPHGQFFAKWQDGQHLYSSPIDIPKILDGQIDVVDVAFGYEGTYFVAYTAPGDKNLYRYDLGNHYDDLAYFLNNEKRRIIILSITLDPRNGTDYILVYNECIQRALRTEIKGPKVRFQSSGPNASAISSFW
;
A
#
# COMPACT_ATOMS: atom_id res chain seq x y z
N MET A 1 17.69 10.79 24.00
CA MET A 1 17.55 10.27 22.62
C MET A 1 16.22 9.55 22.55
N PRO A 2 15.23 9.99 21.75
CA PRO A 2 13.98 9.26 21.66
C PRO A 2 14.19 7.99 20.80
N PRO A 3 13.86 6.79 21.31
CA PRO A 3 13.79 5.57 20.54
C PRO A 3 12.41 5.46 19.86
N GLY A 4 12.35 4.96 18.62
CA GLY A 4 11.09 4.52 18.00
C GLY A 4 10.85 4.93 16.54
N ASN A 5 11.82 4.74 15.64
CA ASN A 5 11.59 4.92 14.20
C ASN A 5 10.84 3.68 13.64
N SER A 6 9.51 3.75 13.50
CA SER A 6 8.70 2.70 12.87
C SER A 6 7.89 3.13 11.63
N ALA A 7 8.49 3.07 10.45
CA ALA A 7 7.87 3.30 9.12
C ALA A 7 6.79 2.27 8.70
N THR A 8 5.82 2.65 7.87
CA THR A 8 4.63 1.83 7.53
C THR A 8 4.35 1.65 6.05
N SER A 9 3.71 0.50 5.78
CA SER A 9 3.07 -0.08 4.61
C SER A 9 3.26 0.61 3.27
N VAL A 10 3.58 -0.22 2.29
CA VAL A 10 3.69 0.15 0.90
C VAL A 10 2.64 -0.69 0.18
N SER A 11 2.23 -0.22 -0.99
CA SER A 11 1.43 -0.99 -1.91
C SER A 11 1.55 -0.33 -3.27
N MET A 12 1.60 -1.11 -4.34
CA MET A 12 1.90 -0.60 -5.67
C MET A 12 1.10 -1.36 -6.71
N TRP A 13 0.76 -0.64 -7.78
CA TRP A 13 0.48 -1.19 -9.09
C TRP A 13 1.39 -0.47 -10.11
N GLY A 14 2.42 -1.14 -10.64
CA GLY A 14 3.30 -0.62 -11.71
C GLY A 14 4.77 -0.34 -11.33
N ASP A 15 5.36 0.72 -11.91
CA ASP A 15 6.79 1.12 -11.85
C ASP A 15 7.16 2.08 -10.67
N VAL A 16 6.25 2.44 -9.75
CA VAL A 16 6.47 3.54 -8.79
C VAL A 16 6.52 3.09 -7.33
N VAL A 17 7.69 3.17 -6.70
CA VAL A 17 7.92 2.84 -5.27
C VAL A 17 7.67 4.06 -4.37
N CYS A 18 6.79 3.93 -3.37
CA CYS A 18 6.58 4.97 -2.34
C CYS A 18 6.93 4.43 -0.96
N ILE A 19 7.71 5.19 -0.19
CA ILE A 19 8.18 4.78 1.13
C ILE A 19 8.04 5.95 2.10
N ILE A 20 7.32 5.75 3.21
CA ILE A 20 7.37 6.65 4.38
C ILE A 20 8.28 5.97 5.41
N GLY A 21 9.55 6.38 5.51
CA GLY A 21 10.44 5.80 6.50
C GLY A 21 11.94 5.97 6.32
N ASP A 22 12.68 5.59 7.35
CA ASP A 22 14.14 5.55 7.38
C ASP A 22 14.62 4.29 6.62
N VAL A 23 14.75 4.41 5.30
CA VAL A 23 15.23 3.32 4.44
C VAL A 23 16.74 3.33 4.45
N GLY A 24 17.33 2.67 5.46
CA GLY A 24 18.71 2.20 5.32
C GLY A 24 18.77 1.19 4.18
N LEU A 25 19.20 1.63 2.99
CA LEU A 25 19.31 0.85 1.74
C LEU A 25 20.21 -0.40 1.85
N SER A 26 20.85 -0.62 3.01
CA SER A 26 21.77 -1.72 3.29
C SER A 26 21.31 -2.67 4.41
N SER A 27 20.07 -2.56 4.92
CA SER A 27 19.63 -3.39 6.06
C SER A 27 18.89 -4.65 5.62
N THR A 28 19.08 -5.75 6.36
CA THR A 28 18.29 -6.99 6.25
C THR A 28 16.82 -6.82 6.65
N GLN A 29 16.44 -5.62 7.11
CA GLN A 29 15.10 -5.29 7.59
C GLN A 29 14.14 -4.87 6.47
N TYR A 30 14.65 -4.61 5.27
CA TYR A 30 13.86 -4.22 4.10
C TYR A 30 14.22 -5.09 2.88
N PRO A 31 13.28 -5.32 1.96
CA PRO A 31 13.58 -5.95 0.68
C PRO A 31 14.51 -5.05 -0.14
N ARG A 32 15.42 -5.66 -0.91
CA ARG A 32 16.30 -4.94 -1.83
C ARG A 32 15.50 -4.35 -2.98
N LEU A 33 15.94 -3.25 -3.57
CA LEU A 33 15.29 -2.67 -4.76
C LEU A 33 15.38 -3.60 -5.98
N LYS A 34 16.48 -4.33 -6.11
CA LYS A 34 16.75 -5.25 -7.21
C LYS A 34 17.31 -6.56 -6.66
N LEU A 35 16.91 -7.68 -7.25
CA LEU A 35 17.48 -8.99 -6.93
C LEU A 35 18.76 -9.22 -7.74
N ASP A 36 19.82 -9.65 -7.05
CA ASP A 36 21.13 -9.90 -7.66
C ASP A 36 21.09 -11.03 -8.70
N SER A 37 20.23 -12.03 -8.52
CA SER A 37 20.20 -13.25 -9.33
C SER A 37 19.56 -13.08 -10.72
N ASP A 38 18.51 -12.26 -10.82
CA ASP A 38 17.61 -12.26 -11.99
C ASP A 38 17.35 -10.85 -12.55
N SER A 39 18.01 -9.82 -12.03
CA SER A 39 17.73 -8.42 -12.34
C SER A 39 16.29 -7.94 -12.13
N ALA A 40 15.45 -8.71 -11.42
CA ALA A 40 14.08 -8.35 -11.13
C ALA A 40 14.00 -7.14 -10.18
N PHE A 41 13.22 -6.14 -10.57
CA PHE A 41 12.99 -4.93 -9.78
C PHE A 41 11.79 -5.10 -8.85
N LEU A 42 11.87 -4.44 -7.70
CA LEU A 42 10.79 -4.37 -6.72
C LEU A 42 9.58 -3.66 -7.34
N ARG A 43 8.45 -4.38 -7.41
CA ARG A 43 7.17 -3.94 -7.98
C ARG A 43 6.13 -3.56 -6.96
N SER A 44 6.12 -4.24 -5.82
CA SER A 44 5.34 -3.83 -4.67
C SER A 44 6.06 -4.29 -3.40
N ILE A 45 5.85 -3.58 -2.32
CA ILE A 45 6.24 -4.01 -0.98
C ILE A 45 5.06 -3.68 -0.08
N SER A 46 4.90 -4.38 1.03
CA SER A 46 4.08 -3.96 2.15
C SER A 46 4.85 -4.21 3.44
N LEU A 47 4.95 -3.18 4.27
CA LEU A 47 5.67 -3.17 5.53
C LEU A 47 4.69 -3.35 6.68
N GLY A 48 5.00 -4.30 7.56
CA GLY A 48 4.22 -4.62 8.74
C GLY A 48 4.97 -4.33 10.03
N ASP A 49 4.44 -4.90 11.12
CA ASP A 49 4.95 -4.70 12.48
C ASP A 49 6.38 -5.23 12.65
N VAL A 50 7.07 -4.63 13.60
CA VAL A 50 8.40 -5.04 14.05
C VAL A 50 8.26 -6.16 15.07
N ALA A 51 8.94 -7.29 14.83
CA ALA A 51 8.94 -8.38 15.77
C ALA A 51 9.79 -8.05 17.01
N SER A 52 9.64 -8.82 18.09
CA SER A 52 10.36 -8.64 19.38
C SER A 52 11.90 -8.65 19.30
N GLY A 53 12.48 -8.98 18.14
CA GLY A 53 13.92 -8.90 17.86
C GLY A 53 14.35 -7.71 17.00
N GLY A 54 13.49 -6.69 16.83
CA GLY A 54 13.80 -5.47 16.06
C GLY A 54 13.71 -5.62 14.53
N PHE A 55 13.46 -6.83 14.01
CA PHE A 55 13.30 -7.06 12.58
C PHE A 55 11.88 -6.74 12.12
N ARG A 56 11.76 -5.92 11.08
CA ARG A 56 10.50 -5.55 10.46
C ARG A 56 9.95 -6.69 9.62
N SER A 57 8.64 -6.91 9.72
CA SER A 57 7.93 -7.81 8.82
C SER A 57 7.67 -7.13 7.49
N TRP A 58 7.88 -7.83 6.39
CA TRP A 58 7.55 -7.31 5.08
C TRP A 58 7.15 -8.43 4.13
N ILE A 59 6.41 -8.05 3.10
CA ILE A 59 6.11 -8.88 1.93
C ILE A 59 6.30 -8.03 0.68
N ALA A 60 6.88 -8.58 -0.36
CA ALA A 60 7.25 -7.84 -1.56
C ALA A 60 7.02 -8.65 -2.81
N ARG A 61 6.67 -7.97 -3.90
CA ARG A 61 6.60 -8.50 -5.25
C ARG A 61 7.74 -7.92 -6.07
N TYR A 62 8.48 -8.78 -6.74
CA TYR A 62 9.53 -8.47 -7.70
C TYR A 62 9.10 -9.02 -9.06
N GLU A 63 8.70 -8.17 -9.99
CA GLU A 63 8.06 -8.60 -11.24
C GLU A 63 6.93 -9.63 -10.96
N GLU A 64 7.13 -10.90 -11.33
CA GLU A 64 6.17 -11.99 -11.10
C GLU A 64 6.44 -12.82 -9.84
N ARG A 65 7.44 -12.44 -9.03
CA ARG A 65 7.92 -13.22 -7.88
C ARG A 65 7.58 -12.55 -6.56
N TRP A 66 6.92 -13.28 -5.67
CA TRP A 66 6.69 -12.84 -4.29
C TRP A 66 7.81 -13.30 -3.35
N MET A 67 8.18 -12.44 -2.42
CA MET A 67 9.14 -12.70 -1.35
C MET A 67 8.60 -12.12 -0.04
N ALA A 68 9.05 -12.66 1.09
CA ALA A 68 8.64 -12.18 2.41
C ALA A 68 9.81 -12.23 3.39
N SER A 69 9.75 -11.44 4.44
CA SER A 69 10.68 -11.51 5.55
C SER A 69 10.51 -12.81 6.34
N ASN A 70 11.60 -13.30 6.93
CA ASN A 70 11.60 -14.56 7.70
C ASN A 70 10.65 -14.51 8.92
N ASN A 71 10.37 -13.32 9.43
CA ASN A 71 9.49 -13.11 10.60
C ASN A 71 8.03 -12.84 10.23
N LEU A 72 7.65 -12.78 8.95
CA LEU A 72 6.27 -12.46 8.54
C LEU A 72 5.25 -13.40 9.20
N ALA A 73 5.48 -14.71 9.15
CA ALA A 73 4.56 -15.70 9.75
C ALA A 73 4.54 -15.66 11.29
N ARG A 74 5.60 -15.14 11.93
CA ARG A 74 5.63 -14.95 13.39
C ARG A 74 4.76 -13.77 13.81
N VAL A 75 4.80 -12.68 13.04
CA VAL A 75 4.08 -11.44 13.35
C VAL A 75 2.64 -11.49 12.85
N TYR A 76 2.40 -12.15 11.72
CA TYR A 76 1.07 -12.36 11.13
C TYR A 76 0.77 -13.87 10.99
N PRO A 77 0.49 -14.61 12.09
CA PRO A 77 0.32 -16.07 12.04
C PRO A 77 -0.79 -16.53 11.10
N LYS A 78 -1.93 -15.82 11.09
CA LYS A 78 -3.06 -16.12 10.21
C LYS A 78 -2.69 -15.95 8.74
N LEU A 79 -1.96 -14.89 8.39
CA LEU A 79 -1.43 -14.68 7.05
C LEU A 79 -0.42 -15.75 6.67
N GLY A 80 0.52 -16.07 7.58
CA GLY A 80 1.51 -17.12 7.38
C GLY A 80 0.86 -18.46 7.04
N HIS A 81 -0.17 -18.87 7.79
CA HIS A 81 -0.95 -20.07 7.48
C HIS A 81 -1.65 -19.99 6.11
N GLY A 82 -2.21 -18.82 5.76
CA GLY A 82 -2.78 -18.56 4.43
C GLY A 82 -1.76 -18.75 3.30
N ILE A 83 -0.53 -18.24 3.49
CA ILE A 83 0.58 -18.38 2.55
C ILE A 83 1.03 -19.83 2.42
N THR A 84 1.16 -20.55 3.53
CA THR A 84 1.53 -21.99 3.53
C THR A 84 0.49 -22.84 2.80
N SER A 85 -0.80 -22.57 3.02
CA SER A 85 -1.89 -23.36 2.44
C SER A 85 -2.16 -23.06 0.96
N ARG A 86 -2.00 -21.81 0.52
CA ARG A 86 -2.40 -21.38 -0.83
C ARG A 86 -1.23 -21.07 -1.76
N GLY A 87 -0.03 -20.92 -1.21
CA GLY A 87 1.21 -20.62 -1.93
C GLY A 87 1.49 -19.11 -2.01
N LEU A 88 2.73 -18.72 -1.69
CA LEU A 88 3.20 -17.34 -1.75
C LEU A 88 3.14 -16.76 -3.17
N GLN A 89 3.55 -17.54 -4.17
CA GLN A 89 3.61 -17.10 -5.57
C GLN A 89 2.23 -16.95 -6.22
N ARG A 90 1.17 -17.45 -5.57
CA ARG A 90 -0.21 -17.31 -6.04
C ARG A 90 -0.90 -16.06 -5.48
N LEU A 91 -0.19 -15.23 -4.72
CA LEU A 91 -0.71 -13.94 -4.27
C LEU A 91 -0.95 -13.02 -5.46
N LYS A 92 -2.11 -12.36 -5.44
CA LYS A 92 -2.43 -11.23 -6.32
C LYS A 92 -2.00 -9.92 -5.66
N CYS A 93 -2.33 -9.75 -4.38
CA CYS A 93 -1.91 -8.60 -3.58
C CYS A 93 -1.86 -8.97 -2.08
N CYS A 94 -1.09 -8.20 -1.31
CA CYS A 94 -1.00 -8.33 0.13
C CYS A 94 -0.61 -6.98 0.75
N PHE A 95 -1.42 -6.52 1.69
CA PHE A 95 -1.23 -5.26 2.42
C PHE A 95 -1.22 -5.54 3.91
N LEU A 96 -0.14 -5.14 4.57
CA LEU A 96 0.09 -5.25 5.99
C LEU A 96 -0.26 -3.92 6.65
N GLY A 97 -0.76 -4.02 7.88
CA GLY A 97 -1.08 -2.89 8.76
C GLY A 97 -0.57 -3.15 10.17
N PRO A 98 -0.76 -2.16 11.06
CA PRO A 98 -0.32 -2.25 12.45
C PRO A 98 -1.12 -3.31 13.22
N HIS A 99 -0.56 -3.78 14.33
CA HIS A 99 -1.24 -4.68 15.28
C HIS A 99 -1.77 -5.98 14.63
N GLY A 100 -0.99 -6.57 13.71
CA GLY A 100 -1.37 -7.80 13.03
C GLY A 100 -2.49 -7.61 11.99
N GLN A 101 -2.79 -6.38 11.59
CA GLN A 101 -3.77 -6.11 10.54
C GLN A 101 -3.22 -6.49 9.17
N PHE A 102 -4.04 -7.10 8.32
CA PHE A 102 -3.67 -7.36 6.93
C PHE A 102 -4.88 -7.61 6.04
N PHE A 103 -4.66 -7.46 4.74
CA PHE A 103 -5.49 -7.98 3.67
C PHE A 103 -4.62 -8.72 2.66
N ALA A 104 -5.01 -9.93 2.27
CA ALA A 104 -4.32 -10.71 1.26
C ALA A 104 -5.34 -11.33 0.31
N LYS A 105 -5.04 -11.32 -0.99
CA LYS A 105 -5.86 -11.93 -2.04
C LYS A 105 -4.99 -12.78 -2.94
N TRP A 106 -5.49 -13.96 -3.29
CA TRP A 106 -4.87 -14.89 -4.23
C TRP A 106 -5.46 -14.75 -5.63
N GLN A 107 -4.72 -15.24 -6.62
CA GLN A 107 -5.11 -15.21 -8.03
C GLN A 107 -6.41 -15.99 -8.32
N ASP A 108 -6.75 -16.97 -7.48
CA ASP A 108 -8.01 -17.72 -7.55
C ASP A 108 -9.20 -16.99 -6.92
N GLY A 109 -9.02 -15.73 -6.51
CA GLY A 109 -10.05 -14.89 -5.92
C GLY A 109 -10.27 -15.10 -4.42
N GLN A 110 -9.66 -16.12 -3.82
CA GLN A 110 -9.71 -16.29 -2.37
C GLN A 110 -9.00 -15.13 -1.67
N HIS A 111 -9.55 -14.69 -0.55
CA HIS A 111 -8.96 -13.62 0.26
C HIS A 111 -8.94 -14.00 1.73
N LEU A 112 -8.04 -13.37 2.46
CA LEU A 112 -7.86 -13.51 3.90
C LEU A 112 -7.53 -12.14 4.47
N TYR A 113 -8.15 -11.79 5.58
CA TYR A 113 -7.90 -10.54 6.25
C TYR A 113 -7.95 -10.70 7.77
N SER A 114 -7.30 -9.76 8.43
CA SER A 114 -7.41 -9.50 9.86
C SER A 114 -7.47 -7.99 9.97
N SER A 115 -8.65 -7.45 10.27
CA SER A 115 -8.86 -6.02 10.42
C SER A 115 -10.12 -5.81 11.24
N PRO A 116 -10.22 -4.75 12.05
CA PRO A 116 -11.50 -4.34 12.64
C PRO A 116 -12.53 -3.97 11.56
N ILE A 117 -12.08 -3.73 10.33
CA ILE A 117 -12.92 -3.35 9.20
C ILE A 117 -13.25 -4.59 8.38
N ASP A 118 -14.54 -4.76 8.09
CA ASP A 118 -15.03 -5.82 7.22
C ASP A 118 -14.84 -5.44 5.74
N ILE A 119 -13.61 -5.57 5.25
CA ILE A 119 -13.22 -5.21 3.88
C ILE A 119 -14.15 -5.87 2.83
N PRO A 120 -14.49 -7.16 2.91
CA PRO A 120 -15.45 -7.77 1.98
C PRO A 120 -16.81 -7.07 1.94
N LYS A 121 -17.32 -6.62 3.10
CA LYS A 121 -18.57 -5.86 3.18
C LYS A 121 -18.44 -4.47 2.55
N ILE A 122 -17.28 -3.82 2.68
CA ILE A 122 -17.00 -2.55 1.98
C ILE A 122 -17.02 -2.73 0.47
N LEU A 123 -16.50 -3.87 0.01
CA LEU A 123 -16.40 -4.16 -1.41
C LEU A 123 -17.73 -4.60 -2.02
N ASP A 124 -18.72 -5.07 -1.25
CA ASP A 124 -20.06 -5.45 -1.75
C ASP A 124 -20.02 -6.31 -3.04
N GLY A 125 -19.15 -7.33 -3.05
CA GLY A 125 -18.95 -8.19 -4.21
C GLY A 125 -18.09 -7.60 -5.34
N GLN A 126 -17.43 -6.46 -5.12
CA GLN A 126 -16.55 -5.85 -6.10
C GLN A 126 -15.22 -6.59 -6.27
N ILE A 127 -14.77 -6.57 -7.52
CA ILE A 127 -14.05 -7.70 -8.08
C ILE A 127 -12.56 -7.59 -7.78
N ASP A 128 -11.97 -6.39 -7.71
CA ASP A 128 -10.52 -6.25 -7.54
C ASP A 128 -10.06 -5.10 -6.64
N VAL A 129 -9.43 -5.48 -5.53
CA VAL A 129 -8.73 -4.54 -4.64
C VAL A 129 -7.44 -4.11 -5.32
N VAL A 130 -7.28 -2.80 -5.47
CA VAL A 130 -6.06 -2.16 -5.97
C VAL A 130 -5.11 -1.93 -4.81
N ASP A 131 -5.61 -1.33 -3.72
CA ASP A 131 -4.79 -0.98 -2.56
C ASP A 131 -5.59 -0.97 -1.26
N VAL A 132 -4.93 -1.27 -0.14
CA VAL A 132 -5.42 -1.06 1.22
C VAL A 132 -4.32 -0.42 2.06
N ALA A 133 -4.62 0.73 2.66
CA ALA A 133 -3.80 1.35 3.68
C ALA A 133 -4.49 1.30 5.04
N PHE A 134 -3.74 0.88 6.05
CA PHE A 134 -4.15 0.92 7.46
C PHE A 134 -3.36 2.01 8.18
N GLY A 135 -4.06 2.95 8.79
CA GLY A 135 -3.48 4.14 9.41
C GLY A 135 -3.64 4.21 10.93
N TYR A 136 -3.45 5.41 11.45
CA TYR A 136 -3.43 5.73 12.87
C TYR A 136 -4.81 5.50 13.48
N GLU A 137 -4.86 4.97 14.71
CA GLU A 137 -6.11 4.72 15.45
C GLU A 137 -7.20 3.96 14.67
N GLY A 138 -6.80 3.02 13.80
CA GLY A 138 -7.73 2.16 13.06
C GLY A 138 -8.36 2.82 11.83
N THR A 139 -7.87 3.98 11.43
CA THR A 139 -8.21 4.58 10.14
C THR A 139 -7.80 3.68 8.97
N TYR A 140 -8.48 3.85 7.84
CA TYR A 140 -8.21 3.04 6.67
C TYR A 140 -8.55 3.73 5.35
N PHE A 141 -7.93 3.22 4.30
CA PHE A 141 -8.26 3.53 2.93
C PHE A 141 -8.26 2.23 2.09
N VAL A 142 -9.25 2.07 1.21
CA VAL A 142 -9.33 0.97 0.27
C VAL A 142 -9.58 1.54 -1.13
N ALA A 143 -8.66 1.28 -2.06
CA ALA A 143 -8.84 1.51 -3.50
C ALA A 143 -9.23 0.20 -4.18
N TYR A 144 -10.21 0.25 -5.09
CA TYR A 144 -10.72 -0.93 -5.79
C TYR A 144 -11.30 -0.59 -7.16
N THR A 145 -11.41 -1.61 -8.00
CA THR A 145 -12.02 -1.53 -9.32
C THR A 145 -13.39 -2.21 -9.31
N ALA A 146 -14.42 -1.46 -9.68
CA ALA A 146 -15.78 -1.95 -9.86
C ALA A 146 -15.99 -2.50 -11.28
N PRO A 147 -17.07 -3.27 -11.52
CA PRO A 147 -17.48 -3.65 -12.87
C PRO A 147 -17.50 -2.46 -13.85
N GLY A 148 -16.95 -2.66 -15.04
CA GLY A 148 -16.75 -1.59 -16.05
C GLY A 148 -15.52 -0.72 -15.79
N ASP A 149 -14.49 -1.27 -15.14
CA ASP A 149 -13.18 -0.66 -14.88
C ASP A 149 -13.24 0.70 -14.17
N LYS A 150 -14.25 0.88 -13.32
CA LYS A 150 -14.41 2.11 -12.53
C LYS A 150 -13.50 2.04 -11.32
N ASN A 151 -12.46 2.87 -11.31
CA ASN A 151 -11.60 3.07 -10.15
C ASN A 151 -12.38 3.84 -9.08
N LEU A 152 -12.56 3.21 -7.93
CA LEU A 152 -13.28 3.73 -6.78
C LEU A 152 -12.42 3.60 -5.54
N TYR A 153 -12.81 4.32 -4.50
CA TYR A 153 -12.19 4.21 -3.20
C TYR A 153 -13.18 4.44 -2.06
N ARG A 154 -12.88 3.86 -0.91
CA ARG A 154 -13.59 4.03 0.37
C ARG A 154 -12.55 4.26 1.46
N TYR A 155 -12.88 5.12 2.41
CA TYR A 155 -12.00 5.40 3.53
C TYR A 155 -12.81 5.79 4.75
N ASP A 156 -12.22 5.55 5.92
CA ASP A 156 -12.57 6.20 7.17
C ASP A 156 -11.27 6.71 7.78
N LEU A 157 -11.09 8.02 7.72
CA LEU A 157 -9.92 8.69 8.27
C LEU A 157 -10.21 9.27 9.67
N GLY A 158 -11.43 9.08 10.20
CA GLY A 158 -11.84 9.70 11.46
C GLY A 158 -11.63 11.21 11.44
N ASN A 159 -10.94 11.72 12.46
CA ASN A 159 -10.47 13.12 12.55
C ASN A 159 -8.94 13.20 12.32
N HIS A 160 -8.41 12.28 11.52
CA HIS A 160 -6.99 12.20 11.16
C HIS A 160 -6.83 12.42 9.66
N TYR A 161 -5.61 12.76 9.25
CA TYR A 161 -5.22 13.04 7.88
C TYR A 161 -6.11 14.08 7.21
N ASP A 162 -6.40 15.19 7.91
CA ASP A 162 -7.33 16.23 7.46
C ASP A 162 -7.02 16.74 6.05
N ASP A 163 -5.74 16.94 5.73
CA ASP A 163 -5.28 17.34 4.41
C ASP A 163 -5.65 16.31 3.32
N LEU A 164 -5.50 15.02 3.62
CA LEU A 164 -5.88 13.93 2.73
C LEU A 164 -7.42 13.89 2.58
N ALA A 165 -8.16 14.00 3.69
CA ALA A 165 -9.62 14.01 3.66
C ALA A 165 -10.15 15.20 2.84
N TYR A 166 -9.56 16.38 3.00
CA TYR A 166 -9.87 17.59 2.24
C TYR A 166 -9.57 17.39 0.75
N PHE A 167 -8.38 16.91 0.41
CA PHE A 167 -7.99 16.60 -0.96
C PHE A 167 -8.96 15.61 -1.63
N LEU A 168 -9.22 14.48 -0.95
CA LEU A 168 -10.11 13.44 -1.45
C LEU A 168 -11.54 13.92 -1.61
N ASN A 169 -12.03 14.82 -0.76
CA ASN A 169 -13.39 15.39 -0.84
C ASN A 169 -13.55 16.36 -2.01
N ASN A 170 -12.51 17.14 -2.33
CA ASN A 170 -12.55 18.11 -3.42
C ASN A 170 -12.30 17.47 -4.79
N GLU A 171 -11.56 16.36 -4.86
CA GLU A 171 -11.14 15.72 -6.11
C GLU A 171 -11.89 14.41 -6.45
N LYS A 172 -13.01 14.09 -5.78
CA LYS A 172 -13.74 12.79 -5.88
C LYS A 172 -14.06 12.26 -7.29
N ARG A 173 -13.97 13.08 -8.33
CA ARG A 173 -14.31 12.69 -9.71
C ARG A 173 -13.14 12.79 -10.70
N ARG A 174 -11.94 13.14 -10.22
CA ARG A 174 -10.82 13.54 -11.09
C ARG A 174 -9.55 12.73 -10.90
N ILE A 175 -9.52 11.75 -10.01
CA ILE A 175 -8.30 10.99 -9.73
C ILE A 175 -8.51 9.47 -9.78
N ILE A 176 -7.50 8.76 -10.27
CA ILE A 176 -7.36 7.31 -10.17
C ILE A 176 -6.26 7.03 -9.17
N ILE A 177 -6.61 6.38 -8.06
CA ILE A 177 -5.65 6.00 -7.02
C ILE A 177 -4.81 4.84 -7.55
N LEU A 178 -3.49 5.03 -7.60
CA LEU A 178 -2.54 4.00 -7.98
C LEU A 178 -1.94 3.30 -6.77
N SER A 179 -1.71 4.08 -5.71
CA SER A 179 -1.12 3.62 -4.46
C SER A 179 -1.42 4.63 -3.35
N ILE A 180 -1.59 4.16 -2.13
CA ILE A 180 -1.69 4.99 -0.94
C ILE A 180 -1.06 4.29 0.26
N THR A 181 -0.42 5.09 1.11
CA THR A 181 -0.01 4.66 2.45
C THR A 181 -0.38 5.72 3.48
N LEU A 182 -0.75 5.25 4.67
CA LEU A 182 -1.03 6.05 5.85
C LEU A 182 0.01 5.68 6.91
N ASP A 183 0.54 6.66 7.63
CA ASP A 183 1.43 6.39 8.76
C ASP A 183 0.60 6.06 10.02
N PRO A 184 0.57 4.81 10.52
CA PRO A 184 -0.16 4.39 11.70
C PRO A 184 0.45 4.88 13.00
N ARG A 185 1.56 5.62 12.96
CA ARG A 185 2.14 6.26 14.15
C ARG A 185 1.58 7.64 14.41
N ASN A 186 1.07 8.30 13.39
CA ASN A 186 0.58 9.66 13.51
C ASN A 186 -0.65 9.90 12.62
N GLY A 187 -1.55 10.75 13.08
CA GLY A 187 -2.75 11.09 12.34
C GLY A 187 -2.54 12.11 11.23
N THR A 188 -1.34 12.27 10.66
CA THR A 188 -1.07 13.35 9.69
C THR A 188 -0.37 12.89 8.42
N ASP A 189 0.48 11.87 8.50
CA ASP A 189 1.39 11.52 7.43
C ASP A 189 0.84 10.45 6.50
N TYR A 190 0.92 10.76 5.21
CA TYR A 190 0.48 9.87 4.15
C TYR A 190 1.28 10.16 2.88
N ILE A 191 1.28 9.18 1.97
CA ILE A 191 1.67 9.37 0.57
C ILE A 191 0.55 8.78 -0.27
N LEU A 192 0.07 9.57 -1.21
CA LEU A 192 -0.92 9.17 -2.19
C LEU A 192 -0.33 9.36 -3.60
N VAL A 193 -0.36 8.30 -4.40
CA VAL A 193 0.01 8.29 -5.81
C VAL A 193 -1.25 8.14 -6.64
N TYR A 194 -1.44 9.04 -7.60
CA TYR A 194 -2.65 9.06 -8.41
C TYR A 194 -2.40 9.57 -9.82
N ASN A 195 -3.30 9.23 -10.74
CA ASN A 195 -3.41 9.86 -12.05
C ASN A 195 -4.59 10.83 -12.05
N GLU A 196 -4.40 12.00 -12.67
CA GLU A 196 -5.52 12.90 -12.99
C GLU A 196 -6.31 12.35 -14.19
N CYS A 197 -7.61 12.12 -14.00
CA CYS A 197 -8.56 11.88 -15.09
C CYS A 197 -8.83 13.19 -15.83
N ILE A 198 -8.16 13.39 -16.98
CA ILE A 198 -8.50 14.47 -17.90
C ILE A 198 -9.83 14.11 -18.58
N GLN A 199 -10.96 14.56 -18.04
CA GLN A 199 -12.15 14.64 -18.86
C GLN A 199 -11.95 15.74 -19.90
N ARG A 200 -11.99 15.34 -21.18
CA ARG A 200 -11.97 16.22 -22.36
C ARG A 200 -12.80 17.50 -22.14
N ALA A 201 -12.13 18.60 -21.89
CA ALA A 201 -12.56 19.92 -22.30
C ALA A 201 -11.47 20.46 -23.24
N LEU A 202 -11.72 20.26 -24.54
CA LEU A 202 -11.20 21.04 -25.67
C LEU A 202 -9.83 21.70 -25.49
N ARG A 203 -8.78 21.06 -26.03
CA ARG A 203 -7.77 21.60 -26.96
C ARG A 203 -6.38 21.00 -26.72
N THR A 204 -5.92 20.30 -27.75
CA THR A 204 -4.51 20.21 -28.19
C THR A 204 -3.47 20.02 -27.09
N GLU A 205 -3.37 18.80 -26.58
CA GLU A 205 -2.10 18.08 -26.35
C GLU A 205 -2.44 16.72 -25.72
N ILE A 206 -2.15 15.63 -26.43
CA ILE A 206 -2.17 14.29 -25.83
C ILE A 206 -0.92 14.18 -24.96
N LYS A 207 -0.95 14.79 -23.78
CA LYS A 207 0.01 14.46 -22.72
C LYS A 207 -0.46 13.16 -22.10
N GLY A 208 0.40 12.15 -22.09
CA GLY A 208 0.13 10.85 -21.46
C GLY A 208 -0.26 10.99 -19.98
N PRO A 209 -0.73 9.90 -19.34
CA PRO A 209 -1.12 9.92 -17.93
C PRO A 209 0.02 10.49 -17.08
N LYS A 210 -0.25 11.58 -16.37
CA LYS A 210 0.71 12.18 -15.44
C LYS A 210 0.49 11.59 -14.06
N VAL A 211 1.47 10.81 -13.60
CA VAL A 211 1.53 10.38 -12.20
C VAL A 211 1.78 11.60 -11.33
N ARG A 212 0.97 11.74 -10.28
CA ARG A 212 1.03 12.80 -9.28
C ARG A 212 1.23 12.20 -7.89
N PHE A 213 1.78 13.02 -7.01
CA PHE A 213 1.97 12.69 -5.60
C PHE A 213 1.28 13.75 -4.75
N GLN A 214 0.66 13.29 -3.66
CA GLN A 214 0.19 14.12 -2.57
C GLN A 214 0.73 13.52 -1.27
N SER A 215 1.28 14.36 -0.40
CA SER A 215 1.78 13.96 0.91
C SER A 215 1.50 15.02 1.95
N SER A 216 1.68 14.68 3.24
CA SER A 216 1.75 15.71 4.28
C SER A 216 2.95 16.64 4.04
N GLY A 217 2.81 17.91 4.46
CA GLY A 217 3.82 18.96 4.27
C GLY A 217 5.26 18.57 4.68
N PRO A 218 5.49 17.83 5.79
CA PRO A 218 6.83 17.39 6.20
C PRO A 218 7.46 16.31 5.31
N ASN A 219 6.66 15.54 4.56
CA ASN A 219 7.14 14.37 3.79
C ASN A 219 7.41 14.66 2.32
N ALA A 220 7.11 15.88 1.83
CA ALA A 220 7.31 16.25 0.44
C ALA A 220 8.78 16.13 -0.02
N SER A 221 9.74 16.25 0.90
CA SER A 221 11.18 16.12 0.65
C SER A 221 11.69 14.67 0.67
N ALA A 222 10.92 13.72 1.21
CA ALA A 222 11.29 12.30 1.29
C ALA A 222 10.84 11.49 0.06
N ILE A 223 10.08 12.10 -0.86
CA ILE A 223 9.64 11.48 -2.10
C ILE A 223 10.81 11.45 -3.08
N SER A 224 11.62 10.38 -3.01
CA SER A 224 12.48 10.01 -4.12
C SER A 224 11.64 9.25 -5.15
N SER A 225 11.34 9.90 -6.27
CA SER A 225 10.72 9.21 -7.40
C SER A 225 11.79 8.37 -8.09
N PHE A 226 11.64 7.06 -8.03
CA PHE A 226 12.34 6.15 -8.94
C PHE A 226 11.40 5.95 -10.14
N TRP A 227 11.87 6.37 -11.31
CA TRP A 227 11.23 6.16 -12.61
C TRP A 227 12.00 5.08 -13.37
#